data_AF-A0A6I5CJ08-F1
#
_entry.id   AF-A0A6I5CJ08-F1
#
_cell.length_a   1.000
_cell.length_b   1.000
_cell.length_c   1.000
_cell.angle_alpha   90.00
_cell.angle_beta   90.00
_cell.angle_gamma   90.00
#
_symmetry.space_group_name_H-M   'P 1'
#
loop_
_entity.id
_entity.type
_entity.pdbx_description
1 polymer ?
#
loop_
_entity_poly.entity_id
_entity_poly.type
_entity_poly.pdbx_seq_one_letter_code
_entity_poly.pdbx_strand_id
1 'polypeptide(L)'
;MDVQKKLDEIVSTVSGARSMPMSASCVVNRAALLALLEEVRQALPGSLAQAQELIGDRDQMVEEARREAERIIESAHAERGSLISDTEVARRSQAEADRILTEARQEAEEVRAEADDYVDSKLANFEVVLTKTLGSVGRGREKLLGTGPGLTEDGYEDEDAPERSHDPETLRRDADAYVDLKLGAFEAVLAKTLEAVGRGRQKLHGRIATDDLGALADDTGTVQHSSDADYLAGLAETSPAPAAP
;
A
#
# COMPACT_ATOMS: atom_id res chain seq x y z
N MET A 1 17.11 57.71 41.88
CA MET A 1 16.24 58.57 42.72
C MET A 1 14.83 58.08 42.54
N ASP A 2 14.11 57.77 43.61
CA ASP A 2 12.80 57.11 43.50
C ASP A 2 11.71 58.16 43.24
N VAL A 3 11.21 58.18 42.02
CA VAL A 3 10.16 59.09 41.57
C VAL A 3 8.89 58.91 42.42
N GLN A 4 8.60 57.69 42.89
CA GLN A 4 7.45 57.46 43.77
C GLN A 4 7.62 58.13 45.12
N LYS A 5 8.79 58.03 45.75
CA LYS A 5 9.06 58.74 47.01
C LYS A 5 8.86 60.25 46.89
N LYS A 6 9.23 60.85 45.76
CA LYS A 6 9.04 62.29 45.53
C LYS A 6 7.58 62.66 45.33
N LEU A 7 6.81 61.81 44.63
CA LEU A 7 5.36 61.99 44.53
C LEU A 7 4.68 61.85 45.90
N ASP A 8 5.08 60.87 46.71
CA ASP A 8 4.56 60.69 48.08
C ASP A 8 4.88 61.89 48.97
N GLU A 9 6.09 62.45 48.83
CA GLU A 9 6.54 63.66 49.55
C GLU A 9 5.70 64.89 49.15
N ILE A 10 5.38 65.05 47.86
CA ILE A 10 4.46 66.09 47.36
C ILE A 10 3.04 65.88 47.91
N VAL A 11 2.52 64.66 47.85
CA VAL A 11 1.18 64.32 48.36
C VAL A 11 1.11 64.62 49.86
N SER A 12 2.09 64.18 50.64
CA SER A 12 2.18 64.45 52.08
C SER A 12 2.22 65.95 52.39
N THR A 13 3.01 66.72 51.62
CA THR A 13 3.12 68.17 51.77
C THR A 13 1.78 68.87 51.52
N VAL A 14 1.03 68.44 50.51
CA VAL A 14 -0.30 69.02 50.17
C VAL A 14 -1.36 68.58 51.18
N SER A 15 -1.35 67.32 51.61
CA SER A 15 -2.29 66.79 52.61
C SER A 15 -2.09 67.39 54.00
N GLY A 16 -0.85 67.73 54.38
CA GLY A 16 -0.51 68.37 55.66
C GLY A 16 -0.63 69.90 55.64
N ALA A 17 -0.97 70.51 54.51
CA ALA A 17 -1.03 71.96 54.35
C ALA A 17 -2.20 72.59 55.12
N ARG A 18 -2.00 73.83 55.60
CA ARG A 18 -3.02 74.55 56.37
C ARG A 18 -4.23 74.89 55.50
N SER A 19 -5.40 74.36 55.84
CA SER A 19 -6.68 74.63 55.15
C SER A 19 -7.21 76.03 55.41
N MET A 20 -7.89 76.62 54.43
CA MET A 20 -8.60 77.89 54.57
C MET A 20 -10.05 77.69 55.06
N PRO A 21 -10.59 78.55 55.95
CA PRO A 21 -11.97 78.44 56.40
C PRO A 21 -12.96 78.55 55.23
N MET A 22 -14.01 77.72 55.24
CA MET A 22 -15.09 77.73 54.24
C MET A 22 -14.65 77.47 52.78
N SER A 23 -13.49 76.83 52.56
CA SER A 23 -12.96 76.51 51.22
C SER A 23 -12.26 75.15 51.18
N ALA A 24 -12.20 74.51 50.01
CA ALA A 24 -11.39 73.32 49.75
C ALA A 24 -9.90 73.64 49.49
N SER A 25 -9.48 74.90 49.68
CA SER A 25 -8.12 75.37 49.39
C SER A 25 -7.18 75.25 50.60
N CYS A 26 -5.89 75.02 50.35
CA CYS A 26 -4.84 74.99 51.37
C CYS A 26 -3.70 75.97 51.05
N VAL A 27 -2.95 76.38 52.07
CA VAL A 27 -1.77 77.25 51.94
C VAL A 27 -0.52 76.37 51.87
N VAL A 28 0.20 76.47 50.76
CA VAL A 28 1.45 75.75 50.50
C VAL A 28 2.57 76.71 50.13
N ASN A 29 3.81 76.35 50.49
CA ASN A 29 4.98 77.08 50.01
C ASN A 29 5.20 76.78 48.53
N ARG A 30 4.88 77.76 47.67
CA ARG A 30 5.01 77.65 46.22
C ARG A 30 6.41 77.27 45.76
N ALA A 31 7.46 77.84 46.37
CA ALA A 31 8.83 77.59 45.96
C ALA A 31 9.25 76.13 46.26
N ALA A 32 8.88 75.62 47.45
CA ALA A 32 9.16 74.25 47.84
C ALA A 32 8.42 73.22 46.96
N LEU A 33 7.12 73.46 46.68
CA LEU A 33 6.32 72.56 45.84
C LEU A 33 6.83 72.51 44.39
N LEU A 34 7.21 73.66 43.83
CA LEU A 34 7.77 73.72 42.48
C LEU A 34 9.14 73.02 42.39
N ALA A 35 9.98 73.11 43.43
CA ALA A 35 11.25 72.39 43.46
C ALA A 35 11.03 70.87 43.43
N LEU A 36 10.11 70.35 44.26
CA LEU A 36 9.77 68.93 44.25
C LEU A 36 9.19 68.46 42.91
N LEU A 37 8.31 69.25 42.30
CA LEU A 37 7.74 68.94 40.97
C LEU A 37 8.81 68.95 39.86
N GLU A 38 9.78 69.85 39.94
CA GLU A 38 10.88 69.93 38.98
C GLU A 38 11.82 68.72 39.09
N GLU A 39 12.12 68.26 40.30
CA GLU A 39 12.88 67.01 40.52
C GLU A 39 12.15 65.80 39.90
N VAL A 40 10.83 65.69 40.11
CA VAL A 40 10.01 64.65 39.47
C VAL A 40 10.05 64.77 37.95
N ARG A 41 9.89 65.97 37.41
CA ARG A 41 9.92 66.24 35.96
C ARG A 41 11.24 65.79 35.32
N GLN A 42 12.35 65.96 36.03
CA GLN A 42 13.68 65.55 35.54
C GLN A 42 13.93 64.05 35.67
N ALA A 43 13.45 63.40 36.74
CA ALA A 43 13.72 61.99 37.02
C ALA A 43 12.78 61.01 36.30
N LEU A 44 11.54 61.42 36.01
CA LEU A 44 10.48 60.55 35.49
C LEU A 44 10.75 60.02 34.06
N PRO A 45 11.26 60.81 33.10
CA PRO A 45 11.55 60.31 31.75
C PRO A 45 12.58 59.17 31.73
N GLY A 46 13.63 59.26 32.57
CA GLY A 46 14.66 58.21 32.66
C GLY A 46 14.12 56.90 33.24
N SER A 47 13.27 56.98 34.27
CA SER A 47 12.61 55.81 34.86
C SER A 47 11.68 55.11 33.86
N LEU A 48 10.91 55.88 33.08
CA LEU A 48 10.03 55.32 32.04
C LEU A 48 10.81 54.68 30.90
N ALA A 49 11.90 55.31 30.44
CA ALA A 49 12.76 54.75 29.41
C ALA A 49 13.37 53.41 29.84
N GLN A 50 13.87 53.35 31.08
CA GLN A 50 14.44 52.13 31.65
C GLN A 50 13.39 51.02 31.80
N ALA A 51 12.15 51.36 32.18
CA ALA A 51 11.06 50.39 32.22
C ALA A 51 10.69 49.86 30.82
N GLN A 52 10.69 50.71 29.80
CA GLN A 52 10.42 50.31 28.41
C GLN A 52 11.53 49.41 27.85
N GLU A 53 12.79 49.72 28.12
CA GLU A 53 13.94 48.88 27.77
C GLU A 53 13.81 47.49 28.40
N LEU A 54 13.51 47.42 29.70
CA LEU A 54 13.37 46.17 30.43
C LEU A 54 12.21 45.29 29.90
N ILE A 55 11.11 45.93 29.47
CA ILE A 55 10.00 45.23 28.81
C ILE A 55 10.46 44.69 27.44
N GLY A 56 11.17 45.49 26.65
CA GLY A 56 11.72 45.08 25.35
C GLY A 56 12.70 43.91 25.47
N ASP A 57 13.64 43.98 26.41
CA ASP A 57 14.61 42.92 26.69
C ASP A 57 13.93 41.62 27.12
N ARG A 58 12.89 41.72 27.95
CA ARG A 58 12.09 40.56 28.35
C ARG A 58 11.41 39.92 27.14
N ASP A 59 10.79 40.71 26.28
CA ASP A 59 10.08 40.19 25.11
C ASP A 59 11.05 39.52 24.14
N GLN A 60 12.24 40.12 23.94
CA GLN A 60 13.30 39.50 23.15
C GLN A 60 13.79 38.18 23.76
N MET A 61 14.04 38.14 25.07
CA MET A 61 14.45 36.93 25.78
C MET A 61 13.42 35.81 25.65
N VAL A 62 12.13 36.13 25.73
CA VAL A 62 11.04 35.15 25.55
C VAL A 62 11.02 34.60 24.13
N GLU A 63 11.22 35.44 23.11
CA GLU A 63 11.28 34.99 21.72
C GLU A 63 12.51 34.13 21.43
N GLU A 64 13.67 34.49 21.99
CA GLU A 64 14.87 33.66 21.89
C GLU A 64 14.69 32.30 22.56
N ALA A 65 14.10 32.27 23.76
CA ALA A 65 13.80 31.03 24.47
C ALA A 65 12.80 30.14 23.70
N ARG A 66 11.78 30.74 23.07
CA ARG A 66 10.84 30.01 22.21
C ARG A 66 11.54 29.36 21.01
N ARG A 67 12.39 30.12 20.31
CA ARG A 67 13.17 29.60 19.17
C ARG A 67 14.15 28.51 19.58
N GLU A 68 14.76 28.62 20.74
CA GLU A 68 15.65 27.58 21.27
C GLU A 68 14.86 26.31 21.61
N ALA A 69 13.70 26.45 22.27
CA ALA A 69 12.84 25.31 22.58
C ALA A 69 12.38 24.58 21.31
N GLU A 70 11.97 25.31 20.27
CA GLU A 70 11.60 24.75 18.98
C GLU A 70 12.77 23.96 18.35
N ARG A 71 13.98 24.54 18.35
CA ARG A 71 15.20 23.87 17.86
C ARG A 71 15.52 22.59 18.64
N ILE A 72 15.36 22.61 19.96
CA ILE A 72 15.59 21.42 20.81
C ILE A 72 14.59 20.31 20.46
N ILE A 73 13.31 20.66 20.31
CA ILE A 73 12.25 19.69 19.97
C ILE A 73 12.51 19.07 18.59
N GLU A 74 12.83 19.90 17.59
CA GLU A 74 13.11 19.42 16.24
C GLU A 74 14.34 18.49 16.22
N SER A 75 15.41 18.87 16.91
CA SER A 75 16.62 18.05 17.03
C SER A 75 16.33 16.71 17.73
N ALA A 76 15.55 16.73 18.81
CA ALA A 76 15.16 15.52 19.54
C ALA A 76 14.30 14.58 18.69
N HIS A 77 13.41 15.12 17.85
CA HIS A 77 12.63 14.32 16.91
C HIS A 77 13.49 13.66 15.84
N ALA A 78 14.47 14.39 15.28
CA ALA A 78 15.40 13.84 14.30
C ALA A 78 16.28 12.73 14.91
N GLU A 79 16.82 12.96 16.10
CA GLU A 79 17.65 11.97 16.82
C GLU A 79 16.86 10.71 17.17
N ARG A 80 15.62 10.86 17.64
CA ARG A 80 14.70 9.74 17.88
C ARG A 80 14.49 8.90 16.61
N GLY A 81 14.33 9.54 15.46
CA GLY A 81 14.16 8.84 14.18
C GLY A 81 15.38 7.98 13.82
N SER A 82 16.59 8.51 14.03
CA SER A 82 17.84 7.76 13.85
C SER A 82 17.91 6.57 14.81
N LEU A 83 17.73 6.82 16.12
CA LEU A 83 17.83 5.79 17.14
C LEU A 83 16.86 4.62 16.91
N ILE A 84 15.62 4.90 16.48
CA ILE A 84 14.64 3.87 16.15
C ILE A 84 15.09 3.07 14.92
N SER A 85 15.56 3.75 13.87
CA SER A 85 16.05 3.10 12.65
C SER A 85 17.28 2.23 12.91
N ASP A 86 18.13 2.67 13.85
CA ASP A 86 19.34 1.96 14.29
C ASP A 86 19.03 0.81 15.26
N THR A 87 17.77 0.64 15.69
CA THR A 87 17.43 -0.50 16.54
C THR A 87 17.60 -1.81 15.79
N GLU A 88 18.10 -2.81 16.51
CA GLU A 88 18.21 -4.17 16.01
C GLU A 88 16.87 -4.70 15.49
N VAL A 89 15.76 -4.31 16.12
CA VAL A 89 14.41 -4.69 15.70
C VAL A 89 14.09 -4.10 14.33
N ALA A 90 14.28 -2.79 14.11
CA ALA A 90 14.01 -2.16 12.81
C ALA A 90 14.86 -2.79 11.70
N ARG A 91 16.15 -3.04 11.96
CA ARG A 91 17.03 -3.70 10.99
C ARG A 91 16.59 -5.13 10.68
N ARG A 92 16.20 -5.91 11.69
CA ARG A 92 15.68 -7.27 11.50
C ARG A 92 14.37 -7.28 10.74
N SER A 93 13.45 -6.37 11.06
CA SER A 93 12.18 -6.23 10.33
C SER A 93 12.40 -5.89 8.86
N GLN A 94 13.35 -4.99 8.55
CA GLN A 94 13.70 -4.68 7.16
C GLN A 94 14.30 -5.89 6.44
N ALA A 95 15.26 -6.58 7.06
CA ALA A 95 15.88 -7.77 6.48
C ALA A 95 14.86 -8.90 6.25
N GLU A 96 13.91 -9.08 7.15
CA GLU A 96 12.83 -10.06 7.01
C GLU A 96 11.87 -9.67 5.89
N ALA A 97 11.50 -8.38 5.79
CA ALA A 97 10.68 -7.89 4.69
C ALA A 97 11.37 -8.10 3.33
N ASP A 98 12.67 -7.84 3.25
CA ASP A 98 13.46 -8.07 2.03
C ASP A 98 13.53 -9.57 1.69
N ARG A 99 13.62 -10.45 2.71
CA ARG A 99 13.58 -11.90 2.53
C ARG A 99 12.22 -12.34 1.96
N ILE A 100 11.12 -11.92 2.58
CA ILE A 100 9.75 -12.24 2.14
C ILE A 100 9.52 -11.74 0.70
N LEU A 101 9.96 -10.53 0.36
CA LEU A 101 9.83 -10.00 -0.99
C LEU A 101 10.64 -10.79 -2.02
N THR A 102 11.79 -11.32 -1.61
CA THR A 102 12.63 -12.14 -2.49
C THR A 102 11.99 -13.51 -2.72
N GLU A 103 11.51 -14.15 -1.65
CA GLU A 103 10.79 -15.43 -1.70
C GLU A 103 9.53 -15.30 -2.58
N ALA A 104 8.70 -14.29 -2.33
CA ALA A 104 7.48 -14.05 -3.12
C ALA A 104 7.76 -13.81 -4.61
N ARG A 105 8.87 -13.13 -4.95
CA ARG A 105 9.28 -12.94 -6.35
C ARG A 105 9.73 -14.25 -6.99
N GLN A 106 10.50 -15.04 -6.27
CA GLN A 106 10.96 -16.34 -6.75
C GLN A 106 9.78 -17.29 -6.99
N GLU A 107 8.84 -17.36 -6.05
CA GLU A 107 7.61 -18.15 -6.20
C GLU A 107 6.77 -17.67 -7.39
N ALA A 108 6.62 -16.36 -7.57
CA ALA A 108 5.90 -15.82 -8.72
C ALA A 108 6.57 -16.17 -10.06
N GLU A 109 7.90 -16.18 -10.11
CA GLU A 109 8.66 -16.63 -11.29
C GLU A 109 8.48 -18.12 -11.55
N GLU A 110 8.50 -18.95 -10.51
CA GLU A 110 8.27 -20.39 -10.60
C GLU A 110 6.86 -20.72 -11.10
N VAL A 111 5.83 -20.10 -10.51
CA VAL A 111 4.44 -20.25 -10.96
C VAL A 111 4.26 -19.85 -12.42
N ARG A 112 4.94 -18.78 -12.85
CA ARG A 112 4.91 -18.35 -14.25
C ARG A 112 5.57 -19.38 -15.18
N ALA A 113 6.73 -19.89 -14.80
CA ALA A 113 7.42 -20.91 -15.58
C ALA A 113 6.57 -22.18 -15.69
N GLU A 114 5.96 -22.64 -14.59
CA GLU A 114 5.04 -23.78 -14.60
C GLU A 114 3.83 -23.55 -15.51
N ALA A 115 3.27 -22.33 -15.50
CA ALA A 115 2.15 -21.97 -16.35
C ALA A 115 2.54 -21.98 -17.83
N ASP A 116 3.71 -21.45 -18.18
CA ASP A 116 4.23 -21.44 -19.55
C ASP A 116 4.47 -22.87 -20.06
N ASP A 117 5.15 -23.72 -19.28
CA ASP A 117 5.38 -25.13 -19.61
C ASP A 117 4.07 -25.92 -19.78
N TYR A 118 3.10 -25.66 -18.90
CA TYR A 118 1.78 -26.27 -18.99
C TYR A 118 1.06 -25.86 -20.29
N VAL A 119 1.07 -24.57 -20.63
CA VAL A 119 0.44 -24.05 -21.85
C VAL A 119 1.10 -24.65 -23.09
N ASP A 120 2.43 -24.69 -23.15
CA ASP A 120 3.18 -25.29 -24.25
C ASP A 120 2.79 -26.76 -24.45
N SER A 121 2.79 -27.55 -23.37
CA SER A 121 2.34 -28.95 -23.40
C SER A 121 0.92 -29.10 -23.95
N LYS A 122 -0.01 -28.20 -23.59
CA LYS A 122 -1.39 -28.24 -24.11
C LYS A 122 -1.48 -27.84 -25.58
N LEU A 123 -0.72 -26.85 -26.02
CA LEU A 123 -0.65 -26.44 -27.42
C LEU A 123 -0.05 -27.54 -28.29
N ALA A 124 1.03 -28.19 -27.86
CA ALA A 124 1.63 -29.32 -28.56
C ALA A 124 0.64 -30.50 -28.70
N ASN A 125 -0.07 -30.84 -27.62
CA ASN A 125 -1.12 -31.85 -27.68
C ASN A 125 -2.24 -31.48 -28.66
N PHE A 126 -2.64 -30.21 -28.69
CA PHE A 126 -3.67 -29.72 -29.60
C PHE A 126 -3.20 -29.79 -31.07
N GLU A 127 -1.95 -29.42 -31.34
CA GLU A 127 -1.33 -29.53 -32.67
C GLU A 127 -1.33 -30.97 -33.20
N VAL A 128 -0.97 -31.95 -32.36
CA VAL A 128 -1.00 -33.37 -32.73
C VAL A 128 -2.40 -33.80 -33.15
N VAL A 129 -3.41 -33.41 -32.37
CA VAL A 129 -4.81 -33.77 -32.66
C VAL A 129 -5.31 -33.09 -33.95
N LEU A 130 -4.99 -31.81 -34.16
CA LEU A 130 -5.35 -31.10 -35.39
C LEU A 130 -4.68 -31.71 -36.61
N THR A 131 -3.40 -32.08 -36.51
CA THR A 131 -2.65 -32.72 -37.61
C THR A 131 -3.27 -34.07 -37.99
N LYS A 132 -3.61 -34.90 -37.00
CA LYS A 132 -4.31 -36.17 -37.24
C LYS A 132 -5.67 -35.95 -37.90
N THR A 133 -6.40 -34.94 -37.42
CA THR A 133 -7.70 -34.55 -37.94
C THR A 133 -7.62 -34.08 -39.39
N LEU A 134 -6.67 -33.20 -39.73
CA LEU A 134 -6.40 -32.75 -41.09
C LEU A 134 -6.03 -33.91 -42.02
N GLY A 135 -5.18 -34.83 -41.55
CA GLY A 135 -4.81 -36.04 -42.30
C GLY A 135 -6.02 -36.93 -42.62
N SER A 136 -6.92 -37.11 -41.65
CA SER A 136 -8.17 -37.86 -41.84
C SER A 136 -9.08 -37.20 -42.88
N VAL A 137 -9.24 -35.87 -42.82
CA VAL A 137 -10.03 -35.10 -43.81
C VAL A 137 -9.42 -35.19 -45.21
N GLY A 138 -8.09 -35.06 -45.32
CA GLY A 138 -7.38 -35.15 -46.60
C GLY A 138 -7.66 -36.48 -47.31
N ARG A 139 -7.54 -37.61 -46.58
CA ARG A 139 -7.88 -38.94 -47.08
C ARG A 139 -9.37 -39.09 -47.40
N GLY A 140 -10.23 -38.53 -46.56
CA GLY A 140 -11.67 -38.47 -46.80
C GLY A 140 -12.01 -37.85 -48.16
N ARG A 141 -11.39 -36.70 -48.47
CA ARG A 141 -11.56 -35.98 -49.73
C ARG A 141 -10.96 -36.73 -50.93
N GLU A 142 -9.78 -37.32 -50.77
CA GLU A 142 -9.11 -38.10 -51.82
C GLU A 142 -9.94 -39.33 -52.25
N LYS A 143 -10.59 -39.99 -51.29
CA LYS A 143 -11.54 -41.09 -51.52
C LYS A 143 -12.80 -40.62 -52.27
N LEU A 144 -13.39 -39.50 -51.87
CA LEU A 144 -14.56 -38.91 -52.54
C LEU A 144 -14.27 -38.48 -53.98
N LEU A 145 -13.08 -37.98 -54.24
CA LEU A 145 -12.63 -37.60 -55.58
C LEU A 145 -12.13 -38.81 -56.39
N GLY A 146 -12.15 -40.02 -55.84
CA GLY A 146 -11.68 -41.25 -56.49
C GLY A 146 -10.21 -41.19 -56.92
N THR A 147 -9.44 -40.28 -56.33
CA THR A 147 -8.08 -39.92 -56.79
C THR A 147 -6.99 -40.71 -56.06
N GLY A 148 -7.33 -41.40 -54.96
CA GLY A 148 -6.36 -42.12 -54.13
C GLY A 148 -6.23 -43.61 -54.40
N PRO A 149 -5.15 -44.25 -53.90
CA PRO A 149 -4.82 -45.65 -54.17
C PRO A 149 -5.73 -46.67 -53.47
N GLY A 150 -6.74 -46.24 -52.69
CA GLY A 150 -7.68 -47.14 -52.01
C GLY A 150 -7.08 -47.86 -50.79
N LEU A 151 -6.08 -47.27 -50.14
CA LEU A 151 -5.35 -47.89 -49.04
C LEU A 151 -5.74 -47.27 -47.66
N THR A 152 -5.67 -48.08 -46.61
CA THR A 152 -5.87 -47.75 -45.19
C THR A 152 -4.64 -47.08 -44.56
N GLU A 153 -4.74 -46.62 -43.30
CA GLU A 153 -3.64 -45.97 -42.54
C GLU A 153 -2.37 -46.84 -42.47
N ASP A 154 -2.52 -48.16 -42.50
CA ASP A 154 -1.44 -49.14 -42.44
C ASP A 154 -0.98 -49.64 -43.83
N GLY A 155 -1.51 -49.06 -44.92
CA GLY A 155 -1.12 -49.39 -46.29
C GLY A 155 -1.78 -50.64 -46.90
N TYR A 156 -2.85 -51.16 -46.29
CA TYR A 156 -3.66 -52.27 -46.83
C TYR A 156 -4.82 -51.77 -47.68
N GLU A 157 -5.31 -52.60 -48.62
CA GLU A 157 -6.55 -52.33 -49.37
C GLU A 157 -7.73 -52.12 -48.41
N ASP A 158 -8.46 -51.04 -48.63
CA ASP A 158 -9.58 -50.66 -47.78
C ASP A 158 -10.87 -51.31 -48.28
N GLU A 159 -11.35 -52.33 -47.56
CA GLU A 159 -12.59 -53.07 -47.87
C GLU A 159 -13.85 -52.20 -47.77
N ASP A 160 -13.78 -51.06 -47.05
CA ASP A 160 -14.88 -50.10 -46.93
C ASP A 160 -14.88 -49.07 -48.09
N ALA A 161 -13.96 -49.19 -49.06
CA ALA A 161 -13.96 -48.33 -50.24
C ALA A 161 -15.16 -48.69 -51.15
N PRO A 162 -16.01 -47.71 -51.54
CA PRO A 162 -17.15 -48.00 -52.39
C PRO A 162 -16.68 -48.62 -53.71
N GLU A 163 -17.25 -49.78 -54.06
CA GLU A 163 -17.01 -50.41 -55.36
C GLU A 163 -17.35 -49.40 -56.46
N ARG A 164 -16.48 -49.28 -57.48
CA ARG A 164 -16.68 -48.32 -58.59
C ARG A 164 -17.91 -48.71 -59.41
N SER A 165 -19.09 -48.24 -59.00
CA SER A 165 -20.32 -48.35 -59.77
C SER A 165 -20.33 -47.35 -60.92
N HIS A 166 -20.83 -47.74 -62.10
CA HIS A 166 -20.99 -46.85 -63.26
C HIS A 166 -22.34 -46.12 -63.29
N ASP A 167 -23.21 -46.35 -62.31
CA ASP A 167 -24.53 -45.73 -62.21
C ASP A 167 -24.48 -44.38 -61.45
N PRO A 168 -24.89 -43.25 -62.06
CA PRO A 168 -24.79 -41.92 -61.46
C PRO A 168 -25.58 -41.73 -60.16
N GLU A 169 -26.72 -42.40 -59.99
CA GLU A 169 -27.53 -42.26 -58.77
C GLU A 169 -26.95 -43.04 -57.60
N THR A 170 -26.46 -44.26 -57.86
CA THR A 170 -25.73 -45.08 -56.87
C THR A 170 -24.47 -44.36 -56.38
N LEU A 171 -23.66 -43.80 -57.29
CA LEU A 171 -22.47 -43.03 -56.93
C LEU A 171 -22.77 -41.82 -56.05
N ARG A 172 -23.88 -41.11 -56.30
CA ARG A 172 -24.30 -39.98 -55.47
C ARG A 172 -24.70 -40.42 -54.08
N ARG A 173 -25.50 -41.49 -53.98
CA ARG A 173 -25.96 -42.03 -52.71
C ARG A 173 -24.80 -42.54 -51.85
N ASP A 174 -23.83 -43.20 -52.48
CA ASP A 174 -22.64 -43.71 -51.80
C ASP A 174 -21.72 -42.57 -51.35
N ALA A 175 -21.57 -41.52 -52.17
CA ALA A 175 -20.83 -40.31 -51.81
C ALA A 175 -21.50 -39.57 -50.64
N ASP A 176 -22.81 -39.38 -50.66
CA ASP A 176 -23.57 -38.73 -49.59
C ASP A 176 -23.46 -39.53 -48.28
N ALA A 177 -23.64 -40.85 -48.32
CA ALA A 177 -23.51 -41.72 -47.16
C ALA A 177 -22.08 -41.73 -46.59
N TYR A 178 -21.07 -41.69 -47.46
CA TYR A 178 -19.67 -41.59 -47.04
C TYR A 178 -19.34 -40.22 -46.42
N VAL A 179 -19.83 -39.12 -47.01
CA VAL A 179 -19.68 -37.76 -46.46
C VAL A 179 -20.30 -37.68 -45.07
N ASP A 180 -21.52 -38.16 -44.87
CA ASP A 180 -22.21 -38.13 -43.58
C ASP A 180 -21.47 -38.92 -42.51
N LEU A 181 -20.98 -40.12 -42.83
CA LEU A 181 -20.18 -40.94 -41.91
C LEU A 181 -18.89 -40.20 -41.49
N LYS A 182 -18.20 -39.56 -42.43
CA LYS A 182 -16.93 -38.87 -42.14
C LYS A 182 -17.13 -37.54 -41.43
N LEU A 183 -18.17 -36.78 -41.78
CA LEU A 183 -18.53 -35.55 -41.06
C LEU A 183 -18.96 -35.86 -39.62
N GLY A 184 -19.73 -36.93 -39.40
CA GLY A 184 -20.06 -37.39 -38.05
C GLY A 184 -18.83 -37.81 -37.23
N ALA A 185 -17.88 -38.51 -37.85
CA ALA A 185 -16.60 -38.86 -37.19
C ALA A 185 -15.77 -37.60 -36.84
N PHE A 186 -15.79 -36.59 -37.71
CA PHE A 186 -15.10 -35.32 -37.47
C PHE A 186 -15.75 -34.52 -36.34
N GLU A 187 -17.08 -34.44 -36.32
CA GLU A 187 -17.86 -33.81 -35.24
C GLU A 187 -17.54 -34.45 -33.90
N ALA A 188 -17.46 -35.78 -33.83
CA ALA A 188 -17.13 -36.51 -32.60
C ALA A 188 -15.71 -36.17 -32.08
N VAL A 189 -14.73 -36.04 -32.99
CA VAL A 189 -13.36 -35.63 -32.61
C VAL A 189 -13.34 -34.19 -32.12
N LEU A 190 -14.02 -33.27 -32.81
CA LEU A 190 -14.11 -31.87 -32.40
C LEU A 190 -14.80 -31.71 -31.04
N ALA A 191 -15.90 -32.43 -30.80
CA ALA A 191 -16.60 -32.46 -29.53
C ALA A 191 -15.67 -32.92 -28.39
N LYS A 192 -14.91 -34.00 -28.62
CA LYS A 192 -13.92 -34.50 -27.65
C LYS A 192 -12.80 -33.50 -27.37
N THR A 193 -12.34 -32.78 -28.39
CA THR A 193 -11.35 -31.69 -28.19
C THR A 193 -11.93 -30.51 -27.43
N LEU A 194 -13.17 -30.10 -27.72
CA LEU A 194 -13.86 -29.03 -27.01
C LEU A 194 -14.01 -29.36 -25.52
N GLU A 195 -14.40 -30.60 -25.19
CA GLU A 195 -14.48 -31.06 -23.80
C GLU A 195 -13.11 -31.10 -23.11
N ALA A 196 -12.04 -31.50 -23.82
CA ALA A 196 -10.69 -31.49 -23.27
C ALA A 196 -10.21 -30.06 -22.97
N VAL A 197 -10.47 -29.11 -23.87
CA VAL A 197 -10.18 -27.68 -23.67
C VAL A 197 -11.02 -27.11 -22.53
N GLY A 198 -12.31 -27.46 -22.46
CA GLY A 198 -13.20 -27.04 -21.36
C GLY A 198 -12.71 -27.52 -19.99
N ARG A 199 -12.27 -28.78 -19.88
CA ARG A 199 -11.65 -29.32 -18.66
C ARG A 199 -10.33 -28.63 -18.32
N GLY A 200 -9.51 -28.28 -19.31
CA GLY A 200 -8.27 -27.51 -19.12
C GLY A 200 -8.55 -26.12 -18.54
N ARG A 201 -9.52 -25.39 -19.10
CA ARG A 201 -9.95 -24.08 -18.61
C ARG A 201 -10.49 -24.12 -17.17
N GLN A 202 -11.27 -25.15 -16.83
CA GLN A 202 -11.80 -25.32 -15.48
C GLN A 202 -10.68 -25.52 -14.44
N LYS A 203 -9.62 -26.28 -14.79
CA LYS A 203 -8.45 -26.47 -13.92
C LYS A 203 -7.66 -25.18 -13.70
N LEU A 204 -7.54 -24.34 -14.73
CA LEU A 204 -6.86 -23.03 -14.62
C LEU A 204 -7.61 -22.07 -13.70
N HIS A 205 -8.94 -21.99 -13.80
CA HIS A 205 -9.73 -21.18 -12.88
C HIS A 205 -9.79 -21.75 -11.45
N GLY A 206 -9.66 -23.07 -11.30
CA GLY A 206 -9.62 -23.73 -9.99
C GLY A 206 -8.33 -23.47 -9.22
N ARG A 207 -7.17 -23.56 -9.89
CA ARG A 207 -5.85 -23.31 -9.27
C ARG A 207 -5.70 -21.90 -8.68
N ILE A 208 -6.30 -20.89 -9.34
CA ILE A 208 -6.16 -19.48 -8.93
C ILE A 208 -6.98 -19.13 -7.67
N ALA A 209 -8.06 -19.85 -7.37
CA ALA A 209 -9.00 -19.44 -6.31
C ALA A 209 -8.83 -20.16 -4.97
N THR A 210 -8.31 -21.39 -4.96
CA THR A 210 -8.28 -22.22 -3.74
C THR A 210 -6.88 -22.48 -3.19
N ASP A 211 -5.86 -22.51 -4.03
CA ASP A 211 -4.49 -22.81 -3.58
C ASP A 211 -3.86 -21.57 -2.92
N ASP A 212 -4.03 -20.37 -3.49
CA ASP A 212 -3.53 -19.12 -2.90
C ASP A 212 -4.23 -18.76 -1.58
N LEU A 213 -5.53 -19.03 -1.47
CA LEU A 213 -6.33 -18.78 -0.26
C LEU A 213 -6.10 -19.84 0.83
N GLY A 214 -5.78 -21.07 0.44
CA GLY A 214 -5.39 -22.15 1.35
C GLY A 214 -3.97 -21.97 1.89
N ALA A 215 -3.02 -21.55 1.04
CA ALA A 215 -1.64 -21.28 1.44
C ALA A 215 -1.53 -20.09 2.43
N LEU A 216 -2.38 -19.07 2.27
CA LEU A 216 -2.51 -17.96 3.24
C LEU A 216 -3.23 -18.36 4.54
N ALA A 217 -3.99 -19.46 4.55
CA ALA A 217 -4.72 -19.95 5.71
C ALA A 217 -3.95 -21.02 6.52
N ASP A 218 -3.01 -21.74 5.89
CA ASP A 218 -2.19 -22.77 6.52
C ASP A 218 -0.91 -22.23 7.19
N ASP A 219 -0.64 -20.91 7.11
CA ASP A 219 0.35 -20.25 7.97
C ASP A 219 -0.14 -20.21 9.43
N THR A 220 -0.04 -21.36 10.09
CA THR A 220 -0.37 -21.58 11.50
C THR A 220 0.52 -20.80 12.49
N GLY A 221 1.43 -19.95 11.99
CA GLY A 221 2.24 -19.03 12.78
C GLY A 221 1.61 -17.65 13.01
N THR A 222 0.62 -17.24 12.20
CA THR A 222 -0.04 -15.95 12.40
C THR A 222 -1.25 -16.11 13.32
N VAL A 223 -1.10 -15.67 14.57
CA VAL A 223 -2.23 -15.50 15.49
C VAL A 223 -3.20 -14.50 14.86
N GLN A 224 -4.30 -15.00 14.29
CA GLN A 224 -5.35 -14.15 13.73
C GLN A 224 -6.04 -13.39 14.87
N HIS A 225 -5.58 -12.17 15.11
CA HIS A 225 -6.29 -11.25 15.98
C HIS A 225 -7.54 -10.77 15.25
N SER A 226 -8.70 -11.23 15.71
CA SER A 226 -9.99 -10.88 15.12
C SER A 226 -10.44 -9.45 15.45
N SER A 227 -9.76 -8.80 16.40
CA SER A 227 -10.01 -7.43 16.82
C SER A 227 -8.72 -6.74 17.30
N ASP A 228 -8.67 -5.40 17.17
CA ASP A 228 -7.56 -4.58 17.67
C ASP A 228 -7.32 -4.76 19.19
N ALA A 229 -8.38 -5.10 19.94
CA ALA A 229 -8.28 -5.38 21.37
C ALA A 229 -7.49 -6.67 21.67
N ASP A 230 -7.65 -7.71 20.83
CA ASP A 230 -6.93 -8.98 20.98
C ASP A 230 -5.45 -8.82 20.64
N TYR A 231 -5.12 -7.98 19.65
CA TYR A 231 -3.74 -7.69 19.26
C TYR A 231 -2.99 -6.96 20.38
N LEU A 232 -3.63 -5.95 20.99
CA LEU A 232 -3.02 -5.19 22.09
C LEU A 232 -2.89 -6.00 23.39
N ALA A 233 -3.81 -6.94 23.64
CA ALA A 233 -3.70 -7.86 24.77
C ALA A 233 -2.51 -8.83 24.60
N GLY A 234 -2.30 -9.35 23.38
CA GLY A 234 -1.18 -10.25 23.08
C GLY A 234 0.20 -9.57 23.21
N LEU A 235 0.30 -8.28 22.90
CA LEU A 235 1.53 -7.49 23.14
C LEU A 235 1.80 -7.21 24.62
N ALA A 236 0.76 -7.25 25.47
CA ALA A 236 0.88 -7.03 26.91
C ALA A 236 1.26 -8.31 27.69
N GLU A 237 1.02 -9.50 27.13
CA GLU A 237 1.48 -10.76 27.68
C GLU A 237 2.98 -10.97 27.40
N THR A 238 3.80 -10.48 28.33
CA THR A 238 5.25 -10.65 28.31
C THR A 238 5.67 -12.13 28.23
N SER A 239 6.51 -12.43 27.25
CA SER A 239 7.37 -13.61 27.04
C SER A 239 7.51 -14.59 28.22
N PRO A 240 7.30 -15.91 28.05
CA PRO A 240 7.61 -16.89 29.09
C PRO A 240 9.12 -16.89 29.35
N ALA A 241 9.51 -16.81 30.62
CA ALA A 241 10.90 -16.84 31.05
C ALA A 241 11.61 -18.12 30.56
N PRO A 242 12.90 -18.05 30.15
CA PRO A 242 13.62 -19.24 29.75
C PRO A 242 13.79 -20.18 30.96
N ALA A 243 13.44 -21.45 30.77
CA ALA A 243 13.64 -22.49 31.77
C ALA A 243 15.13 -22.59 32.12
N ALA A 244 15.43 -22.46 33.41
CA ALA A 244 16.78 -22.62 33.95
C ALA A 244 17.25 -24.09 33.84
N PRO A 245 18.57 -24.34 33.68
CA PRO A 245 19.14 -25.65 33.40
C PRO A 245 19.02 -26.67 34.54
#